data_AF-A0A4U6V8Q0-F1
#
_entry.id   AF-A0A4U6V8Q0-F1
#
_cell.length_a   1.000
_cell.length_b   1.000
_cell.length_c   1.000
_cell.angle_alpha   90.00
_cell.angle_beta   90.00
_cell.angle_gamma   90.00
#
_symmetry.space_group_name_H-M   'P 1'
#
loop_
_entity.id
_entity.type
_entity.pdbx_description
1 polymer ?
#
loop_
_entity_poly.entity_id
_entity_poly.type
_entity_poly.pdbx_seq_one_letter_code
_entity_poly.pdbx_strand_id
1 'polypeptide(L)'
;MAAEEHDDEEECADLEPFFYDEAEAVADHERRKQREQKAARKEERRVWAVKAHNAVMDSILDSDPKQHGRYYNRFQFTDFDLDEESPLGPMRHTDRVFKKGDRYLQHAAVNILSVKIASLDVCFPVQVYGTAIARDSLDEKCVYLFHRGKDHCQLINSTDESLILTGPKRGLLLLDDACVEIDLKIKGHQGQEEKELSKGLVTIRGIAGRRLDKCEIERKDLVTRLSTMEVMYAVVKNAVEATIAIEVPGGEFLWKNHYLHQQHPESPCAS
;
A
#
# COMPACT_ATOMS: atom_id res chain seq x y z
N MET A 1 104.74 33.21 30.64
CA MET A 1 103.78 34.23 30.17
C MET A 1 102.76 33.48 29.34
N ALA A 2 101.62 33.11 29.93
CA ALA A 2 100.40 33.93 30.05
C ALA A 2 99.70 34.03 28.67
N ALA A 3 98.42 33.74 28.48
CA ALA A 3 97.30 33.54 29.41
C ALA A 3 96.22 32.62 28.80
N GLU A 4 95.33 32.17 29.68
CA GLU A 4 94.12 31.36 29.49
C GLU A 4 93.01 32.08 28.71
N GLU A 5 92.05 31.32 28.17
CA GLU A 5 90.60 31.34 28.48
C GLU A 5 89.87 30.51 27.40
N HIS A 6 89.30 29.33 27.71
CA HIS A 6 88.04 28.99 28.39
C HIS A 6 86.87 28.78 27.41
N ASP A 7 86.29 27.58 27.52
CA ASP A 7 84.97 27.05 27.14
C ASP A 7 84.13 27.71 26.04
N ASP A 8 83.62 26.90 25.11
CA ASP A 8 82.24 26.39 25.26
C ASP A 8 82.00 25.23 24.29
N GLU A 9 81.46 24.15 24.85
CA GLU A 9 80.98 22.97 24.16
C GLU A 9 79.80 23.35 23.25
N GLU A 10 79.89 23.07 21.96
CA GLU A 10 78.70 22.90 21.13
C GLU A 10 78.84 21.58 20.38
N GLU A 11 78.45 20.51 21.06
CA GLU A 11 78.05 19.25 20.46
C GLU A 11 76.89 19.56 19.50
N CYS A 12 77.23 19.93 18.26
CA CYS A 12 76.30 20.00 17.15
C CYS A 12 75.79 18.59 16.90
N ALA A 13 74.74 18.22 17.64
CA ALA A 13 73.93 17.04 17.40
C ALA A 13 73.66 16.91 15.90
N ASP A 14 73.80 15.69 15.39
CA ASP A 14 73.31 15.26 14.07
C ASP A 14 71.85 15.71 13.90
N LEU A 15 71.65 16.93 13.42
CA LEU A 15 70.38 17.38 12.89
C LEU A 15 70.30 16.80 11.49
N GLU A 16 69.79 15.56 11.42
CA GLU A 16 69.25 14.98 10.20
C GLU A 16 68.46 16.08 9.48
N PRO A 17 68.81 16.44 8.23
CA PRO A 17 68.07 17.47 7.54
C PRO A 17 66.63 16.96 7.36
N PHE A 18 65.69 17.62 8.03
CA PHE A 18 64.26 17.47 7.78
C PHE A 18 63.97 17.99 6.36
N PHE A 19 64.32 17.20 5.34
CA PHE A 19 63.92 17.45 3.97
C PHE A 19 62.40 17.28 3.92
N TYR A 20 61.67 18.38 4.00
CA TYR A 20 60.27 18.43 3.62
C TYR A 20 60.20 18.11 2.12
N ASP A 21 59.80 16.88 1.78
CA ASP A 21 59.48 16.55 0.39
C ASP A 21 58.19 17.29 0.02
N GLU A 22 58.37 18.46 -0.61
CA GLU A 22 57.30 19.33 -1.08
C GLU A 22 56.32 18.57 -1.97
N ALA A 23 56.80 17.60 -2.76
CA ALA A 23 55.94 16.78 -3.61
C ALA A 23 55.03 15.85 -2.78
N GLU A 24 55.53 15.26 -1.70
CA GLU A 24 54.72 14.42 -0.81
C GLU A 24 53.72 15.24 0.00
N ALA A 25 54.09 16.45 0.44
CA ALA A 25 53.17 17.37 1.12
C ALA A 25 52.03 17.83 0.20
N VAL A 26 52.32 18.14 -1.07
CA VAL A 26 51.31 18.48 -2.08
C VAL A 26 50.41 17.28 -2.37
N ALA A 27 50.97 16.08 -2.55
CA ALA A 27 50.20 14.86 -2.78
C ALA A 27 49.29 14.53 -1.59
N ASP A 28 49.74 14.72 -0.35
CA ASP A 28 48.91 14.51 0.84
C ASP A 28 47.75 15.50 0.93
N HIS A 29 48.00 16.78 0.64
CA HIS A 29 46.97 17.80 0.59
C HIS A 29 45.91 17.49 -0.49
N GLU A 30 46.32 17.04 -1.68
CA GLU A 30 45.41 16.59 -2.73
C GLU A 30 44.58 15.37 -2.30
N ARG A 31 45.19 14.38 -1.66
CA ARG A 31 44.48 13.20 -1.11
C ARG A 31 43.47 13.60 -0.05
N ARG A 32 43.79 14.56 0.85
CA ARG A 32 42.85 15.11 1.85
C ARG A 32 41.67 15.78 1.17
N LYS A 33 41.92 16.68 0.21
CA LYS A 33 40.88 17.36 -0.56
C LYS A 33 39.97 16.36 -1.30
N GLN A 34 40.54 15.31 -1.90
CA GLN A 34 39.75 14.25 -2.53
C GLN A 34 38.90 13.44 -1.53
N ARG A 35 39.43 13.14 -0.33
CA ARG A 35 38.68 12.47 0.75
C ARG A 35 37.53 13.35 1.24
N GLU A 36 37.78 14.64 1.44
CA GLU A 36 36.76 15.62 1.82
C GLU A 36 35.65 15.73 0.77
N GLN A 37 36.01 15.85 -0.51
CA GLN A 37 35.02 15.86 -1.60
C GLN A 37 34.21 14.56 -1.69
N LYS A 38 34.84 13.40 -1.50
CA LYS A 38 34.13 12.11 -1.44
C LYS A 38 33.21 12.02 -0.23
N ALA A 39 33.65 12.49 0.94
CA ALA A 39 32.84 12.53 2.16
C ALA A 39 31.65 13.48 2.00
N ALA A 40 31.86 14.68 1.44
CA ALA A 40 30.80 15.65 1.14
C ALA A 40 29.76 15.06 0.18
N ARG A 41 30.18 14.45 -0.94
CA ARG A 41 29.26 13.76 -1.86
C ARG A 41 28.50 12.61 -1.21
N LYS A 42 29.13 11.86 -0.30
CA LYS A 42 28.47 10.78 0.44
C LYS A 42 27.43 11.33 1.41
N GLU A 43 27.73 12.44 2.08
CA GLU A 43 26.81 13.12 2.98
C GLU A 43 25.63 13.75 2.23
N GLU A 44 25.88 14.41 1.10
CA GLU A 44 24.83 14.92 0.21
C GLU A 44 23.89 13.79 -0.24
N ARG A 45 24.42 12.64 -0.64
CA ARG A 45 23.62 11.46 -0.99
C ARG A 45 22.80 10.95 0.19
N ARG A 46 23.37 10.94 1.40
CA ARG A 46 22.66 10.52 2.62
C ARG A 46 21.51 11.47 2.95
N VAL A 47 21.77 12.78 2.91
CA VAL A 47 20.76 13.82 3.13
C VAL A 47 19.66 13.73 2.08
N TRP A 48 20.02 13.55 0.81
CA TRP A 48 19.06 13.35 -0.28
C TRP A 48 18.21 12.08 -0.07
N ALA A 49 18.82 10.96 0.29
CA ALA A 49 18.11 9.71 0.55
C ALA A 49 17.13 9.84 1.71
N VAL A 50 17.52 10.52 2.80
CA VAL A 50 16.62 10.81 3.94
C VAL A 50 15.47 11.72 3.50
N LYS A 51 15.76 12.77 2.73
CA LYS A 51 14.72 13.68 2.23
C LYS A 51 13.74 12.96 1.29
N ALA A 52 14.24 12.11 0.40
CA ALA A 52 13.42 11.30 -0.49
C ALA A 52 12.54 10.31 0.29
N HIS A 53 13.13 9.61 1.27
CA HIS A 53 12.39 8.72 2.16
C HIS A 53 11.28 9.47 2.92
N ASN A 54 11.60 10.62 3.52
CA ASN A 54 10.60 11.42 4.25
C ASN A 54 9.48 11.90 3.33
N ALA A 55 9.79 12.32 2.10
CA ALA A 55 8.78 12.73 1.12
C ALA A 55 7.84 11.57 0.74
N VAL A 56 8.36 10.35 0.63
CA VAL A 56 7.53 9.14 0.43
C VAL A 56 6.69 8.86 1.68
N MET A 57 7.27 8.91 2.86
CA MET A 57 6.51 8.69 4.11
C MET A 57 5.38 9.72 4.29
N ASP A 58 5.61 10.98 3.92
CA ASP A 58 4.61 12.03 4.01
C ASP A 58 3.51 11.93 2.95
N SER A 59 3.75 11.24 1.82
CA SER A 59 2.73 11.00 0.81
C SER A 59 1.81 9.82 1.12
N ILE A 60 2.30 8.83 1.89
CA ILE A 60 1.57 7.59 2.24
C ILE A 60 0.96 7.61 3.64
N LEU A 61 1.37 8.54 4.50
CA LEU A 61 0.84 8.69 5.85
C LEU A 61 -0.05 9.92 5.91
N ASP A 62 -1.20 9.75 6.54
CA ASP A 62 -2.14 10.82 6.83
C ASP A 62 -2.43 10.85 8.33
N SER A 63 -3.07 11.91 8.81
CA SER A 63 -3.48 12.06 10.20
C SER A 63 -4.98 12.26 10.25
N ASP A 64 -5.66 11.50 11.11
CA ASP A 64 -7.09 11.67 11.34
C ASP A 64 -7.37 12.00 12.81
N PRO A 65 -8.11 13.07 13.10
CA PRO A 65 -8.55 13.37 14.45
C PRO A 65 -9.28 12.19 15.12
N LYS A 66 -10.02 11.36 14.36
CA LYS A 66 -10.75 10.19 14.87
C LYS A 66 -9.86 9.03 15.27
N GLN A 67 -8.71 8.85 14.61
CA GLN A 67 -7.82 7.72 14.85
C GLN A 67 -6.75 8.01 15.91
N HIS A 68 -6.67 9.24 16.41
CA HIS A 68 -5.65 9.68 17.38
C HIS A 68 -4.22 9.25 16.99
N GLY A 69 -3.81 9.50 15.74
CA GLY A 69 -2.47 9.15 15.25
C GLY A 69 -2.31 9.30 13.73
N ARG A 70 -1.09 9.00 13.24
CA ARG A 70 -0.83 8.82 11.80
C ARG A 70 -1.27 7.42 11.38
N TYR A 71 -1.83 7.30 10.19
CA TYR A 71 -2.21 6.03 9.57
C TYR A 71 -1.80 6.01 8.10
N TYR A 72 -1.70 4.82 7.52
CA TYR A 72 -1.39 4.68 6.10
C TYR A 72 -2.63 4.99 5.25
N ASN A 73 -2.53 6.01 4.40
CA ASN A 73 -3.58 6.35 3.44
C ASN A 73 -3.40 5.64 2.09
N ARG A 74 -2.19 5.14 1.81
CA ARG A 74 -1.82 4.40 0.60
C ARG A 74 -0.96 3.20 0.98
N PHE A 75 -1.02 2.16 0.15
CA PHE A 75 -0.15 1.00 0.23
C PHE A 75 1.30 1.45 0.07
N GLN A 76 2.14 0.93 0.95
CA GLN A 76 3.58 1.15 0.95
C GLN A 76 4.19 -0.17 0.56
N PHE A 77 5.07 -0.23 -0.46
CA PHE A 77 6.23 -1.16 -0.53
C PHE A 77 6.94 -1.21 -1.91
N THR A 78 6.83 -0.21 -2.80
CA THR A 78 7.17 -0.51 -4.21
C THR A 78 7.87 0.61 -4.99
N ASP A 79 8.71 0.18 -5.93
CA ASP A 79 9.42 1.02 -6.92
C ASP A 79 8.55 1.34 -8.16
N PHE A 80 7.25 1.06 -8.12
CA PHE A 80 6.33 1.26 -9.24
C PHE A 80 5.31 2.37 -8.96
N ASP A 81 4.65 2.84 -10.02
CA ASP A 81 3.60 3.83 -9.92
C ASP A 81 2.37 3.24 -9.19
N LEU A 82 2.11 3.72 -7.98
CA LEU A 82 1.01 3.25 -7.15
C LEU A 82 -0.37 3.49 -7.81
N ASP A 83 -0.48 4.44 -8.73
CA ASP A 83 -1.72 4.72 -9.45
C ASP A 83 -1.87 3.86 -10.72
N GLU A 84 -0.86 3.05 -11.05
CA GLU A 84 -0.90 2.14 -12.20
C GLU A 84 -1.95 1.04 -12.00
N GLU A 85 -2.86 0.91 -12.95
CA GLU A 85 -3.83 -0.17 -12.99
C GLU A 85 -3.16 -1.50 -13.38
N SER A 86 -3.54 -2.59 -12.70
CA SER A 86 -3.02 -3.92 -13.02
C SER A 86 -3.26 -4.24 -14.51
N PRO A 87 -2.25 -4.56 -15.33
CA PRO A 87 -2.49 -4.89 -16.74
C PRO A 87 -3.13 -6.27 -16.93
N LEU A 88 -3.30 -7.04 -15.84
CA LEU A 88 -3.75 -8.41 -15.87
C LEU A 88 -5.28 -8.46 -15.99
N GLY A 89 -5.73 -9.22 -17.00
CA GLY A 89 -7.15 -9.51 -17.23
C GLY A 89 -7.66 -10.70 -16.41
N PRO A 90 -8.96 -10.99 -16.52
CA PRO A 90 -9.56 -12.20 -15.95
C PRO A 90 -9.01 -13.45 -16.64
N MET A 91 -9.37 -14.62 -16.12
CA MET A 91 -9.13 -15.94 -16.74
C MET A 91 -7.66 -16.35 -16.82
N ARG A 92 -6.78 -15.79 -15.99
CA ARG A 92 -5.34 -16.10 -16.06
C ARG A 92 -5.03 -17.57 -15.77
N HIS A 93 -5.90 -18.21 -14.98
CA HIS A 93 -5.70 -19.58 -14.51
C HIS A 93 -6.78 -20.58 -14.98
N THR A 94 -7.64 -20.21 -15.94
CA THR A 94 -8.76 -21.08 -16.36
C THR A 94 -8.36 -22.26 -17.24
N ASP A 95 -7.23 -22.17 -17.95
CA ASP A 95 -6.87 -23.16 -18.97
C ASP A 95 -6.00 -24.31 -18.42
N ARG A 96 -5.63 -24.26 -17.14
CA ARG A 96 -4.73 -25.25 -16.53
C ARG A 96 -5.53 -26.36 -15.85
N VAL A 97 -5.40 -27.58 -16.38
CA VAL A 97 -5.91 -28.80 -15.73
C VAL A 97 -5.02 -29.13 -14.52
N PHE A 98 -5.58 -29.04 -13.31
CA PHE A 98 -4.88 -29.40 -12.07
C PHE A 98 -4.66 -30.92 -11.99
N LYS A 99 -3.38 -31.34 -11.90
CA LYS A 99 -3.01 -32.74 -11.64
C LYS A 99 -2.82 -32.99 -10.15
N LYS A 100 -2.92 -34.26 -9.72
CA LYS A 100 -2.81 -34.66 -8.31
C LYS A 100 -1.50 -34.23 -7.61
N GLY A 101 -0.44 -33.97 -8.38
CA GLY A 101 0.86 -33.44 -7.90
C GLY A 101 0.92 -31.91 -7.74
N ASP A 102 -0.05 -31.16 -8.27
CA ASP A 102 -0.07 -29.70 -8.27
C ASP A 102 -0.64 -29.10 -6.97
N ARG A 103 -0.76 -29.90 -5.89
CA ARG A 103 -1.31 -29.44 -4.59
C ARG A 103 -0.56 -28.23 -4.01
N TYR A 104 0.72 -28.07 -4.35
CA TYR A 104 1.56 -26.95 -3.92
C TYR A 104 1.30 -25.64 -4.69
N LEU A 105 0.44 -25.67 -5.71
CA LEU A 105 0.06 -24.51 -6.54
C LEU A 105 -1.34 -23.98 -6.19
N GLN A 106 -1.98 -24.53 -5.16
CA GLN A 106 -3.28 -24.06 -4.70
C GLN A 106 -3.07 -22.86 -3.79
N HIS A 107 -3.48 -21.70 -4.26
CA HIS A 107 -3.37 -20.45 -3.51
C HIS A 107 -4.72 -20.06 -2.91
N ALA A 108 -4.67 -19.25 -1.85
CA ALA A 108 -5.88 -18.61 -1.37
C ALA A 108 -6.21 -17.39 -2.24
N ALA A 109 -7.49 -17.04 -2.28
CA ALA A 109 -7.96 -15.84 -2.93
C ALA A 109 -8.90 -15.05 -2.01
N VAL A 110 -9.04 -13.76 -2.31
CA VAL A 110 -9.99 -12.86 -1.65
C VAL A 110 -11.12 -12.52 -2.61
N ASN A 111 -12.36 -12.66 -2.14
CA ASN A 111 -13.54 -12.11 -2.80
C ASN A 111 -14.07 -10.94 -2.00
N ILE A 112 -14.01 -9.73 -2.56
CA ILE A 112 -14.64 -8.55 -1.94
C ILE A 112 -16.14 -8.62 -2.16
N LEU A 113 -16.91 -8.68 -1.07
CA LEU A 113 -18.36 -8.86 -1.11
C LEU A 113 -19.09 -7.51 -1.06
N SER A 114 -18.60 -6.58 -0.23
CA SER A 114 -19.16 -5.24 -0.16
C SER A 114 -18.18 -4.23 0.44
N VAL A 115 -18.34 -2.98 0.02
CA VAL A 115 -17.79 -1.80 0.68
C VAL A 115 -18.96 -0.87 0.96
N LYS A 116 -19.19 -0.50 2.22
CA LYS A 116 -20.32 0.35 2.60
C LYS A 116 -19.99 1.29 3.76
N ILE A 117 -20.84 2.29 3.95
CA ILE A 117 -20.76 3.22 5.07
C ILE A 117 -21.46 2.58 6.27
N ALA A 118 -20.70 2.20 7.30
CA ALA A 118 -21.24 1.68 8.56
C ALA A 118 -21.72 2.81 9.48
N SER A 119 -21.03 3.95 9.47
CA SER A 119 -21.45 5.16 10.19
C SER A 119 -20.99 6.43 9.46
N LEU A 120 -21.72 7.52 9.66
CA LEU A 120 -21.50 8.80 8.98
C LEU A 120 -21.76 9.96 9.94
N ASP A 121 -20.85 10.94 9.98
CA ASP A 121 -20.96 12.13 10.84
C ASP A 121 -21.89 13.20 10.27
N VAL A 122 -22.33 13.02 9.02
CA VAL A 122 -23.26 13.91 8.32
C VAL A 122 -24.53 13.16 7.94
N CYS A 123 -25.58 13.91 7.63
CA CYS A 123 -26.86 13.31 7.27
C CYS A 123 -26.85 12.76 5.84
N PHE A 124 -27.56 11.65 5.65
CA PHE A 124 -27.98 11.17 4.34
C PHE A 124 -29.10 12.07 3.76
N PRO A 125 -29.31 12.08 2.42
CA PRO A 125 -28.53 11.35 1.42
C PRO A 125 -27.21 12.07 1.08
N VAL A 126 -26.22 11.29 0.61
CA VAL A 126 -24.91 11.81 0.19
C VAL A 126 -24.58 11.36 -1.24
N GLN A 127 -23.96 12.25 -2.00
CA GLN A 127 -23.42 11.94 -3.33
C GLN A 127 -21.94 11.60 -3.20
N VAL A 128 -21.61 10.32 -3.35
CA VAL A 128 -20.26 9.77 -3.12
C VAL A 128 -19.54 9.53 -4.44
N TYR A 129 -18.28 9.93 -4.51
CA TYR A 129 -17.38 9.65 -5.62
C TYR A 129 -15.95 9.41 -5.11
N GLY A 130 -15.06 8.96 -5.98
CA GLY A 130 -13.69 8.60 -5.64
C GLY A 130 -13.38 7.15 -6.03
N THR A 131 -12.50 6.50 -5.26
CA THR A 131 -11.98 5.17 -5.53
C THR A 131 -12.05 4.25 -4.32
N ALA A 132 -12.33 2.97 -4.58
CA ALA A 132 -11.97 1.86 -3.73
C ALA A 132 -11.16 0.87 -4.56
N ILE A 133 -9.94 0.56 -4.14
CA ILE A 133 -8.95 -0.20 -4.91
C ILE A 133 -8.51 -1.41 -4.08
N ALA A 134 -8.59 -2.60 -4.66
CA ALA A 134 -7.91 -3.76 -4.11
C ALA A 134 -6.46 -3.83 -4.63
N ARG A 135 -5.55 -4.27 -3.77
CA ARG A 135 -4.20 -4.70 -4.12
C ARG A 135 -3.94 -6.07 -3.54
N ASP A 136 -3.25 -6.89 -4.30
CA ASP A 136 -2.99 -8.29 -3.97
C ASP A 136 -1.54 -8.65 -4.28
N SER A 137 -1.13 -9.87 -3.91
CA SER A 137 0.26 -10.31 -4.05
C SER A 137 0.66 -10.64 -5.50
N LEU A 138 -0.21 -10.41 -6.49
CA LEU A 138 0.05 -10.80 -7.86
C LEU A 138 0.93 -9.77 -8.59
N ASP A 139 0.57 -8.49 -8.46
CA ASP A 139 1.34 -7.38 -9.02
C ASP A 139 1.26 -6.10 -8.18
N GLU A 140 0.54 -6.11 -7.05
CA GLU A 140 0.37 -4.98 -6.12
C GLU A 140 -0.19 -3.68 -6.77
N LYS A 141 -0.64 -3.77 -8.02
CA LYS A 141 -1.20 -2.66 -8.81
C LYS A 141 -2.69 -2.47 -8.52
N CYS A 142 -3.24 -1.36 -8.98
CA CYS A 142 -4.64 -1.02 -8.74
C CYS A 142 -5.58 -2.03 -9.42
N VAL A 143 -6.43 -2.68 -8.62
CA VAL A 143 -7.62 -3.39 -9.08
C VAL A 143 -8.85 -2.63 -8.58
N TYR A 144 -9.47 -1.84 -9.46
CA TYR A 144 -10.62 -1.02 -9.07
C TYR A 144 -11.82 -1.87 -8.66
N LEU A 145 -12.30 -1.64 -7.45
CA LEU A 145 -13.58 -2.17 -6.95
C LEU A 145 -14.69 -1.16 -7.14
N PHE A 146 -14.37 0.13 -7.00
CA PHE A 146 -15.25 1.27 -7.21
C PHE A 146 -14.42 2.40 -7.81
N HIS A 147 -14.90 3.01 -8.89
CA HIS A 147 -14.27 4.16 -9.50
C HIS A 147 -15.33 5.08 -10.10
N ARG A 148 -15.58 6.22 -9.44
CA ARG A 148 -16.54 7.21 -9.91
C ARG A 148 -15.94 8.61 -9.86
N GLY A 149 -16.04 9.32 -10.98
CA GLY A 149 -15.72 10.75 -11.02
C GLY A 149 -16.81 11.61 -10.38
N LYS A 150 -16.49 12.86 -10.07
CA LYS A 150 -17.38 13.84 -9.44
C LYS A 150 -18.70 14.08 -10.20
N ASP A 151 -18.68 13.94 -11.52
CA ASP A 151 -19.88 14.12 -12.35
C ASP A 151 -20.78 12.88 -12.37
N HIS A 152 -20.26 11.72 -11.93
CA HIS A 152 -20.93 10.43 -11.94
C HIS A 152 -21.05 9.82 -10.53
N CYS A 153 -21.31 10.68 -9.52
CA CYS A 153 -21.47 10.27 -8.13
C CYS A 153 -22.53 9.17 -7.98
N GLN A 154 -22.34 8.30 -7.00
CA GLN A 154 -23.39 7.42 -6.50
C GLN A 154 -24.17 8.14 -5.38
N LEU A 155 -25.49 8.19 -5.50
CA LEU A 155 -26.36 8.60 -4.41
C LEU A 155 -26.46 7.45 -3.40
N ILE A 156 -26.22 7.75 -2.12
CA ILE A 156 -26.39 6.82 -1.00
C ILE A 156 -27.42 7.41 -0.05
N ASN A 157 -28.50 6.67 0.22
CA ASN A 157 -29.63 7.15 1.04
C ASN A 157 -29.56 6.71 2.51
N SER A 158 -28.84 5.63 2.82
CA SER A 158 -28.69 5.14 4.20
C SER A 158 -27.45 4.24 4.34
N THR A 159 -27.15 3.83 5.58
CA THR A 159 -26.10 2.86 5.92
C THR A 159 -26.38 1.43 5.43
N ASP A 160 -27.60 1.15 4.95
CA ASP A 160 -27.97 -0.16 4.41
C ASP A 160 -27.53 -0.32 2.95
N GLU A 161 -27.25 0.79 2.28
CA GLU A 161 -26.78 0.82 0.90
C GLU A 161 -25.26 0.64 0.83
N SER A 162 -24.82 -0.21 -0.11
CA SER A 162 -23.40 -0.41 -0.41
C SER A 162 -22.97 0.40 -1.63
N LEU A 163 -21.66 0.64 -1.75
CA LEU A 163 -21.11 1.09 -3.02
C LEU A 163 -21.44 0.07 -4.11
N ILE A 164 -21.87 0.55 -5.27
CA ILE A 164 -22.06 -0.27 -6.46
C ILE A 164 -20.67 -0.58 -6.99
N LEU A 165 -20.14 -1.73 -6.57
CA LEU A 165 -18.84 -2.20 -6.99
C LEU A 165 -18.90 -2.59 -8.47
N THR A 166 -17.87 -2.23 -9.23
CA THR A 166 -17.65 -2.74 -10.60
C THR A 166 -17.05 -4.14 -10.61
N GLY A 167 -16.79 -4.69 -9.41
CA GLY A 167 -16.10 -5.95 -9.20
C GLY A 167 -14.60 -5.83 -9.52
N PRO A 168 -13.74 -6.65 -8.92
CA PRO A 168 -12.36 -6.72 -9.38
C PRO A 168 -12.36 -7.34 -10.77
N LYS A 169 -11.61 -6.75 -11.70
CA LYS A 169 -11.52 -7.24 -13.09
C LYS A 169 -10.86 -8.62 -13.25
N ARG A 170 -10.28 -9.14 -12.16
CA ARG A 170 -9.62 -10.45 -12.03
C ARG A 170 -9.73 -10.95 -10.59
N GLY A 171 -9.50 -12.24 -10.37
CA GLY A 171 -9.37 -12.77 -9.01
C GLY A 171 -8.22 -12.11 -8.23
N LEU A 172 -8.39 -11.97 -6.90
CA LEU A 172 -7.38 -11.40 -6.01
C LEU A 172 -6.62 -12.52 -5.30
N LEU A 173 -5.31 -12.61 -5.54
CA LEU A 173 -4.40 -13.61 -4.97
C LEU A 173 -3.97 -13.24 -3.55
N LEU A 174 -4.14 -14.16 -2.61
CA LEU A 174 -3.75 -13.98 -1.21
C LEU A 174 -2.57 -14.89 -0.86
N LEU A 175 -1.35 -14.43 -1.17
CA LEU A 175 -0.12 -15.05 -0.70
C LEU A 175 0.38 -14.34 0.56
N ASP A 176 0.66 -13.05 0.38
CA ASP A 176 0.96 -12.09 1.43
C ASP A 176 -0.29 -11.28 1.78
N ASP A 177 -0.14 -10.25 2.60
CA ASP A 177 -1.22 -9.34 2.94
C ASP A 177 -1.74 -8.63 1.69
N ALA A 178 -3.06 -8.72 1.46
CA ALA A 178 -3.77 -7.89 0.49
C ALA A 178 -4.28 -6.62 1.18
N CYS A 179 -4.68 -5.61 0.42
CA CYS A 179 -5.34 -4.45 1.01
C CYS A 179 -6.47 -3.90 0.14
N VAL A 180 -7.39 -3.20 0.79
CA VAL A 180 -8.41 -2.36 0.15
C VAL A 180 -8.12 -0.91 0.53
N GLU A 181 -7.66 -0.13 -0.43
CA GLU A 181 -7.50 1.32 -0.32
C GLU A 181 -8.82 2.02 -0.63
N ILE A 182 -9.15 3.04 0.15
CA ILE A 182 -10.37 3.83 0.04
C ILE A 182 -9.96 5.29 0.01
N ASP A 183 -10.39 6.03 -1.02
CA ASP A 183 -10.33 7.48 -1.10
C ASP A 183 -11.66 7.97 -1.67
N LEU A 184 -12.56 8.39 -0.79
CA LEU A 184 -13.92 8.76 -1.12
C LEU A 184 -14.23 10.17 -0.64
N LYS A 185 -15.06 10.86 -1.42
CA LYS A 185 -15.48 12.24 -1.18
C LYS A 185 -16.99 12.38 -1.34
N ILE A 186 -17.55 13.34 -0.60
CA ILE A 186 -18.93 13.79 -0.73
C ILE A 186 -18.93 15.03 -1.61
N LYS A 187 -19.71 15.00 -2.69
CA LYS A 187 -19.95 16.16 -3.54
C LYS A 187 -20.69 17.24 -2.75
N GLY A 188 -20.11 18.43 -2.68
CA GLY A 188 -20.78 19.60 -2.10
C GLY A 188 -21.98 20.05 -2.92
N HIS A 189 -22.99 20.62 -2.27
CA HIS A 189 -24.08 21.30 -2.97
C HIS A 189 -23.55 22.61 -3.56
N GLN A 190 -24.03 23.04 -4.73
CA GLN A 190 -23.62 24.26 -5.46
C GLN A 190 -22.96 25.34 -4.58
N GLY A 191 -21.63 25.52 -4.74
CA GLY A 191 -20.83 26.52 -4.02
C GLY A 191 -20.24 26.08 -2.68
N GLN A 192 -20.62 24.90 -2.15
CA GLN A 192 -19.99 24.31 -0.97
C GLN A 192 -18.73 23.53 -1.32
N GLU A 193 -17.76 23.59 -0.40
CA GLU A 193 -16.56 22.77 -0.46
C GLU A 193 -16.91 21.28 -0.38
N GLU A 194 -16.09 20.49 -1.08
CA GLU A 194 -16.15 19.05 -1.01
C GLU A 194 -15.66 18.56 0.34
N LYS A 195 -16.22 17.45 0.80
CA LYS A 195 -15.82 16.85 2.07
C LYS A 195 -15.20 15.49 1.83
N GLU A 196 -14.09 15.21 2.50
CA GLU A 196 -13.51 13.87 2.51
C GLU A 196 -14.43 12.94 3.31
N LEU A 197 -14.96 11.90 2.66
CA LEU A 197 -15.84 10.92 3.29
C LEU A 197 -14.99 9.94 4.12
N SER A 198 -13.98 9.37 3.48
CA SER A 198 -13.07 8.36 4.03
C SER A 198 -11.81 8.32 3.20
N LYS A 199 -10.66 8.18 3.85
CA LYS A 199 -9.37 8.01 3.19
C LYS A 199 -8.52 7.08 4.02
N GLY A 200 -7.94 6.02 3.45
CA GLY A 200 -7.22 5.01 4.23
C GLY A 200 -7.14 3.66 3.54
N LEU A 201 -6.57 2.68 4.23
CA LEU A 201 -6.54 1.31 3.76
C LEU A 201 -6.92 0.31 4.85
N VAL A 202 -7.50 -0.80 4.42
CA VAL A 202 -7.78 -1.97 5.23
C VAL A 202 -6.89 -3.12 4.78
N THR A 203 -6.06 -3.64 5.68
CA THR A 203 -5.22 -4.81 5.38
C THR A 203 -5.99 -6.11 5.59
N ILE A 204 -5.98 -6.99 4.60
CA ILE A 204 -6.46 -8.37 4.67
C ILE A 204 -5.25 -9.26 4.85
N ARG A 205 -5.12 -9.90 6.03
CA ARG A 205 -3.91 -10.66 6.33
C ARG A 205 -3.80 -11.88 5.42
N GLY A 206 -2.60 -12.12 4.92
CA GLY A 206 -2.22 -13.26 4.11
C GLY A 206 -2.35 -14.59 4.85
N ILE A 207 -2.02 -15.67 4.15
CA ILE A 207 -2.18 -17.03 4.68
C ILE A 207 -1.06 -17.46 5.62
N ALA A 208 0.06 -16.74 5.66
CA ALA A 208 1.17 -17.00 6.57
C ALA A 208 0.68 -16.92 8.03
N GLY A 209 0.75 -18.04 8.76
CA GLY A 209 0.28 -18.13 10.14
C GLY A 209 -1.23 -18.23 10.33
N ARG A 210 -2.03 -18.29 9.26
CA ARG A 210 -3.48 -18.56 9.33
C ARG A 210 -3.77 -20.04 9.06
N ARG A 211 -4.61 -20.65 9.90
CA ARG A 211 -5.22 -21.96 9.59
C ARG A 211 -6.62 -21.72 9.05
N LEU A 212 -6.74 -21.78 7.73
CA LEU A 212 -8.02 -21.73 7.04
C LEU A 212 -8.46 -23.18 6.75
N ASP A 213 -9.48 -23.65 7.45
CA ASP A 213 -10.05 -24.99 7.20
C ASP A 213 -11.23 -24.93 6.22
N LYS A 214 -11.83 -23.74 6.07
CA LYS A 214 -12.97 -23.46 5.19
C LYS A 214 -12.91 -22.03 4.66
N CYS A 215 -13.86 -21.69 3.78
CA CYS A 215 -14.11 -20.31 3.40
C CYS A 215 -14.58 -19.50 4.62
N GLU A 216 -13.96 -18.36 4.88
CA GLU A 216 -14.29 -17.48 6.01
C GLU A 216 -14.73 -16.12 5.48
N ILE A 217 -15.89 -15.65 5.97
CA ILE A 217 -16.37 -14.29 5.72
C ILE A 217 -15.89 -13.42 6.86
N GLU A 218 -15.10 -12.41 6.54
CA GLU A 218 -14.54 -11.45 7.48
C GLU A 218 -15.06 -10.05 7.18
N ARG A 219 -15.00 -9.20 8.21
CA ARG A 219 -15.34 -7.77 8.13
C ARG A 219 -14.22 -6.97 8.75
N LYS A 220 -13.94 -5.81 8.16
CA LYS A 220 -12.99 -4.85 8.71
C LYS A 220 -13.50 -3.44 8.52
N ASP A 221 -13.27 -2.64 9.55
CA ASP A 221 -13.69 -1.25 9.59
C ASP A 221 -12.51 -0.31 9.37
N LEU A 222 -12.77 0.77 8.64
CA LEU A 222 -11.88 1.90 8.44
C LEU A 222 -12.56 3.16 8.96
N VAL A 223 -12.24 3.53 10.20
CA VAL A 223 -12.78 4.74 10.86
C VAL A 223 -11.95 5.94 10.42
N THR A 224 -12.39 6.71 9.44
CA THR A 224 -11.60 7.82 8.87
C THR A 224 -12.51 8.97 8.44
N ARG A 225 -12.02 10.19 8.57
CA ARG A 225 -12.67 11.43 8.15
C ARG A 225 -14.08 11.53 8.70
N LEU A 226 -15.09 11.56 7.83
CA LEU A 226 -16.48 11.72 8.22
C LEU A 226 -17.22 10.39 8.39
N SER A 227 -16.55 9.24 8.27
CA SER A 227 -17.25 7.95 8.28
C SER A 227 -16.49 6.80 8.94
N THR A 228 -17.21 5.69 9.12
CA THR A 228 -16.60 4.37 9.26
C THR A 228 -17.01 3.56 8.04
N MET A 229 -16.04 3.15 7.24
CA MET A 229 -16.27 2.26 6.10
C MET A 229 -16.13 0.81 6.56
N GLU A 230 -17.08 -0.05 6.20
CA GLU A 230 -16.99 -1.50 6.40
C GLU A 230 -16.63 -2.16 5.07
N VAL A 231 -15.57 -2.98 5.08
CA VAL A 231 -15.20 -3.87 4.00
C VAL A 231 -15.51 -5.30 4.42
N MET A 232 -16.42 -5.95 3.70
CA MET A 232 -16.77 -7.36 3.89
C MET A 232 -16.16 -8.17 2.75
N TYR A 233 -15.48 -9.26 3.10
CA TYR A 233 -14.77 -10.11 2.14
C TYR A 233 -14.79 -11.57 2.57
N ALA A 234 -14.60 -12.47 1.61
CA ALA A 234 -14.42 -13.89 1.84
C ALA A 234 -13.00 -14.32 1.49
N VAL A 235 -12.37 -15.09 2.37
CA VAL A 235 -11.10 -15.75 2.10
C VAL A 235 -11.36 -17.19 1.68
N VAL A 236 -11.02 -17.52 0.44
CA VAL A 236 -11.22 -18.83 -0.15
C VAL A 236 -9.89 -19.56 -0.23
N LYS A 237 -9.76 -20.66 0.50
CA LYS A 237 -8.60 -21.56 0.38
C LYS A 237 -8.70 -22.41 -0.87
N ASN A 238 -7.56 -22.67 -1.52
CA ASN A 238 -7.49 -23.45 -2.75
C ASN A 238 -8.46 -22.93 -3.82
N ALA A 239 -8.46 -21.61 -4.00
CA ALA A 239 -9.41 -20.93 -4.85
C ALA A 239 -9.20 -21.30 -6.32
N VAL A 240 -10.31 -21.30 -7.06
CA VAL A 240 -10.33 -21.47 -8.51
C VAL A 240 -10.98 -20.23 -9.10
N GLU A 241 -10.38 -19.68 -10.15
CA GLU A 241 -10.99 -18.61 -10.94
C GLU A 241 -11.95 -19.22 -11.97
N ALA A 242 -13.16 -18.70 -12.05
CA ALA A 242 -14.13 -19.06 -13.06
C ALA A 242 -14.73 -17.79 -13.66
N THR A 243 -14.92 -17.78 -14.97
CA THR A 243 -15.55 -16.67 -15.69
C THR A 243 -16.83 -17.16 -16.34
N ILE A 244 -17.92 -16.43 -16.09
CA ILE A 244 -19.24 -16.72 -16.63
C ILE A 244 -19.59 -15.58 -17.58
N ALA A 245 -19.80 -15.90 -18.86
CA ALA A 245 -20.34 -14.97 -19.83
C ALA A 245 -21.86 -15.09 -19.84
N ILE A 246 -22.56 -13.98 -19.64
CA ILE A 246 -24.02 -13.91 -19.68
C ILE A 246 -24.39 -13.04 -20.88
N GLU A 247 -25.08 -13.63 -21.85
CA GLU A 247 -25.63 -12.90 -22.99
C GLU A 247 -27.09 -12.54 -22.69
N VAL A 248 -27.41 -11.25 -22.76
CA VAL A 248 -28.76 -10.74 -22.53
C VAL A 248 -29.31 -10.26 -23.87
N PRO A 249 -30.26 -10.98 -24.49
CA PRO A 249 -30.77 -10.64 -25.83
C PRO A 249 -31.69 -9.39 -25.88
N GLY A 250 -31.98 -8.74 -24.75
CA GLY A 250 -32.65 -7.43 -24.69
C GLY A 250 -33.10 -7.00 -23.28
N GLY A 251 -32.96 -5.71 -22.94
CA GLY A 251 -33.42 -5.08 -21.69
C GLY A 251 -32.42 -4.12 -21.03
N GLU A 252 -32.89 -3.21 -20.17
CA GLU A 252 -32.03 -2.40 -19.27
C GLU A 252 -31.69 -3.20 -18.00
N PHE A 253 -30.40 -3.39 -17.73
CA PHE A 253 -29.91 -4.13 -16.56
C PHE A 253 -29.73 -3.19 -15.36
N LEU A 254 -30.63 -3.28 -14.38
CA LEU A 254 -30.49 -2.64 -13.07
C LEU A 254 -29.95 -3.67 -12.06
N TRP A 255 -28.68 -3.56 -11.70
CA TRP A 255 -28.11 -4.38 -10.63
C TRP A 255 -28.74 -4.00 -9.27
N LYS A 256 -29.57 -4.89 -8.71
CA LYS A 256 -29.86 -4.94 -7.27
C LYS A 256 -29.34 -6.26 -6.74
N ASN A 257 -28.29 -6.22 -5.92
CA ASN A 257 -27.78 -7.40 -5.22
C ASN A 257 -28.82 -7.86 -4.19
N HIS A 258 -29.64 -8.85 -4.55
CA HIS A 258 -30.36 -9.67 -3.58
C HIS A 258 -29.54 -10.93 -3.32
N TYR A 259 -28.97 -11.04 -2.12
CA TYR A 259 -28.33 -12.28 -1.68
C TYR A 259 -29.41 -13.31 -1.33
N LEU A 260 -29.43 -14.43 -2.06
CA LEU A 260 -30.18 -15.61 -1.67
C LEU A 260 -29.42 -16.31 -0.54
N HIS A 261 -29.97 -16.25 0.67
CA HIS A 261 -29.56 -17.18 1.73
C HIS A 261 -29.99 -18.59 1.32
N GLN A 262 -29.02 -19.46 1.06
CA GLN A 262 -29.27 -20.90 1.02
C GLN A 262 -29.57 -21.36 2.45
N GLN A 263 -30.85 -21.53 2.78
CA GLN A 263 -31.25 -22.27 3.98
C GLN A 263 -30.92 -23.75 3.74
N HIS A 264 -30.06 -24.32 4.57
CA HIS A 264 -29.89 -25.77 4.62
C HIS A 264 -31.17 -26.39 5.21
N PRO A 265 -31.72 -27.47 4.63
CA PRO A 265 -32.81 -28.19 5.26
C PRO A 265 -32.31 -28.89 6.53
N GLU A 266 -33.00 -28.63 7.64
CA GLU A 266 -32.82 -29.39 8.89
C GLU A 266 -33.09 -30.88 8.64
N SER A 267 -32.21 -31.72 9.16
CA SER A 267 -32.36 -33.18 9.09
C SER A 267 -33.46 -33.61 10.06
N PRO A 268 -34.40 -34.51 9.67
CA PRO A 268 -35.41 -34.99 10.58
C PRO A 268 -34.79 -35.93 11.62
N CYS A 269 -35.12 -35.67 12.89
CA CYS A 269 -34.79 -36.51 14.03
C CYS A 269 -35.13 -37.99 13.76
N ALA A 270 -34.14 -38.86 13.98
CA ALA A 270 -34.38 -40.29 14.13
C ALA A 270 -35.06 -40.57 15.48
N SER A 271 -36.01 -41.51 15.45
CA SER A 271 -36.81 -42.02 16.56
C SER A 271 -36.00 -42.91 17.49
#